data_AF-Q92SC7-F1
#
_entry.id   AF-Q92SC7-F1
#
_cell.length_a   1.000
_cell.length_b   1.000
_cell.length_c   1.000
_cell.angle_alpha   90.00
_cell.angle_beta   90.00
_cell.angle_gamma   90.00
#
_symmetry.space_group_name_H-M   'P 1'
#
loop_
_entity.id
_entity.type
_entity.pdbx_description
1 polymer ?
#
loop_
_entity_poly.entity_id
_entity_poly.type
_entity_poly.pdbx_seq_one_letter_code
_entity_poly.pdbx_strand_id
1 'polypeptide(L)'
;MQDLVIRRPDDWHLHLRDGGMLRGVIADTSRHFARAIIMPNLVPPVVTSADAAAYRERILAAIPAGDRFEPLMTLYLTEGTDPGDVEAGFRSGLVKAVKLYPAGATTNSSSGVRDIDKAMPVLERMAEIGLPLCVHGEVTTAEVDIFDREAVFIETVLDPLRRRLPDLRITMEHVTTKDGVDYIREHAANLAGSITTHHLIINRNAILVGGIKPHYYCLPVAKREAHRLALRQAAISGDVRFFLGTDSAPHVDPLKECACGCAGIYTSINTLSCLAHVFEEEGALDRLEAFTSLNGPAWYGLPANEETITLRKQEEPVSYPARIETEAGPVTVFDPMFPLHWAVTQA
;
A
#
# COMPACT_ATOMS: atom_id res chain seq x y z
N MET A 1 -13.07 -29.26 6.80
CA MET A 1 -12.15 -28.40 6.03
C MET A 1 -12.96 -27.22 5.52
N GLN A 2 -12.49 -25.99 5.73
CA GLN A 2 -13.20 -24.78 5.36
C GLN A 2 -12.45 -24.14 4.19
N ASP A 3 -13.16 -23.92 3.09
CA ASP A 3 -12.64 -23.25 1.90
C ASP A 3 -13.34 -21.90 1.74
N LEU A 4 -12.56 -20.91 1.34
CA LEU A 4 -13.02 -19.58 0.97
C LEU A 4 -12.55 -19.29 -0.46
N VAL A 5 -13.49 -19.22 -1.39
CA VAL A 5 -13.22 -18.85 -2.78
C VAL A 5 -13.47 -17.37 -2.93
N ILE A 6 -12.47 -16.64 -3.41
CA ILE A 6 -12.58 -15.22 -3.72
C ILE A 6 -12.07 -14.96 -5.12
N ARG A 7 -12.56 -13.91 -5.77
CA ARG A 7 -11.89 -13.34 -6.95
C ARG A 7 -10.44 -13.05 -6.63
N ARG A 8 -9.57 -13.30 -7.61
CA ARG A 8 -8.13 -13.06 -7.51
C ARG A 8 -7.92 -11.60 -7.08
N PRO A 9 -7.21 -11.35 -5.97
CA PRO A 9 -7.11 -10.03 -5.38
C PRO A 9 -6.20 -9.10 -6.17
N ASP A 10 -6.26 -7.82 -5.83
CA ASP A 10 -5.34 -6.78 -6.28
C ASP A 10 -4.68 -6.11 -5.07
N ASP A 11 -3.47 -5.60 -5.27
CA ASP A 11 -2.74 -4.88 -4.23
C ASP A 11 -2.64 -3.38 -4.57
N TRP A 12 -3.41 -2.55 -3.88
CA TRP A 12 -3.53 -1.13 -4.23
C TRP A 12 -2.39 -0.25 -3.70
N HIS A 13 -1.36 -0.83 -3.08
CA HIS A 13 -0.11 -0.12 -2.77
C HIS A 13 1.03 -1.13 -2.54
N LEU A 14 1.97 -1.18 -3.48
CA LEU A 14 3.08 -2.13 -3.47
C LEU A 14 4.43 -1.48 -3.82
N HIS A 15 5.48 -1.82 -3.07
CA HIS A 15 6.84 -1.42 -3.38
C HIS A 15 7.67 -2.62 -3.86
N LEU A 16 8.03 -2.65 -5.14
CA LEU A 16 8.89 -3.71 -5.68
C LEU A 16 10.39 -3.36 -5.62
N ARG A 17 10.74 -2.10 -5.34
CA ARG A 17 12.10 -1.56 -5.51
C ARG A 17 12.58 -1.80 -6.95
N ASP A 18 13.86 -2.05 -7.18
CA ASP A 18 14.39 -2.33 -8.51
C ASP A 18 15.53 -3.37 -8.45
N GLY A 19 16.01 -3.80 -9.61
CA GLY A 19 17.18 -4.65 -9.74
C GLY A 19 17.05 -5.98 -8.99
N GLY A 20 18.07 -6.30 -8.19
CA GLY A 20 18.14 -7.56 -7.46
C GLY A 20 17.05 -7.76 -6.43
N MET A 21 16.51 -6.67 -5.86
CA MET A 21 15.37 -6.73 -4.94
C MET A 21 14.09 -7.07 -5.69
N LEU A 22 13.81 -6.36 -6.80
CA LEU A 22 12.64 -6.62 -7.64
C LEU A 22 12.56 -8.10 -8.07
N ARG A 23 13.67 -8.65 -8.57
CA ARG A 23 13.76 -10.07 -8.95
C ARG A 23 13.52 -11.03 -7.78
N GLY A 24 13.91 -10.64 -6.57
CA GLY A 24 13.77 -11.45 -5.38
C GLY A 24 12.35 -11.48 -4.79
N VAL A 25 11.51 -10.47 -5.06
CA VAL A 25 10.22 -10.29 -4.35
C VAL A 25 8.98 -10.35 -5.24
N ILE A 26 9.11 -10.13 -6.56
CA ILE A 26 7.94 -10.03 -7.45
C ILE A 26 7.10 -11.31 -7.46
N ALA A 27 7.74 -12.49 -7.37
CA ALA A 27 7.09 -13.79 -7.39
C ALA A 27 6.09 -13.98 -6.24
N ASP A 28 6.31 -13.34 -5.10
CA ASP A 28 5.42 -13.48 -3.93
C ASP A 28 4.11 -12.69 -4.12
N THR A 29 4.16 -11.60 -4.89
CA THR A 29 2.95 -10.87 -5.31
C THR A 29 2.32 -11.54 -6.53
N SER A 30 3.07 -11.76 -7.61
CA SER A 30 2.52 -12.17 -8.91
C SER A 30 1.84 -13.53 -8.88
N ARG A 31 2.22 -14.40 -7.94
CA ARG A 31 1.58 -15.71 -7.71
C ARG A 31 0.11 -15.63 -7.29
N HIS A 32 -0.27 -14.58 -6.57
CA HIS A 32 -1.59 -14.49 -5.93
C HIS A 32 -2.40 -13.27 -6.34
N PHE A 33 -1.75 -12.16 -6.64
CA PHE A 33 -2.41 -10.93 -7.06
C PHE A 33 -2.46 -10.82 -8.58
N ALA A 34 -3.55 -10.32 -9.13
CA ALA A 34 -3.67 -10.07 -10.56
C ALA A 34 -3.02 -8.75 -10.95
N ARG A 35 -3.16 -7.72 -10.11
CA ARG A 35 -2.64 -6.38 -10.36
C ARG A 35 -2.06 -5.78 -9.08
N ALA A 36 -1.16 -4.81 -9.24
CA ALA A 36 -0.81 -3.93 -8.12
C ALA A 36 -0.52 -2.49 -8.55
N ILE A 37 -0.94 -1.52 -7.74
CA ILE A 37 -0.48 -0.12 -7.85
C ILE A 37 0.97 -0.04 -7.39
N ILE A 38 1.86 0.28 -8.32
CA ILE A 38 3.30 0.28 -8.09
C ILE A 38 3.76 1.64 -7.58
N MET A 39 4.43 1.64 -6.42
CA MET A 39 4.96 2.86 -5.82
C MET A 39 6.20 3.40 -6.58
N PRO A 40 6.29 4.72 -6.82
CA PRO A 40 7.28 5.32 -7.73
C PRO A 40 8.54 5.84 -7.04
N ASN A 41 8.71 5.61 -5.73
CA ASN A 41 9.83 6.12 -4.91
C ASN A 41 11.11 5.28 -5.02
N LEU A 42 11.52 5.00 -6.26
CA LEU A 42 12.84 4.46 -6.60
C LEU A 42 13.94 5.51 -6.37
N VAL A 43 15.20 5.12 -6.59
CA VAL A 43 16.35 6.04 -6.64
C VAL A 43 17.00 5.93 -8.03
N PRO A 44 16.82 6.92 -8.92
CA PRO A 44 15.95 8.10 -8.80
C PRO A 44 14.44 7.73 -8.86
N PRO A 45 13.54 8.59 -8.38
CA PRO A 45 12.10 8.33 -8.42
C PRO A 45 11.55 8.36 -9.85
N VAL A 46 10.43 7.67 -10.07
CA VAL A 46 9.71 7.62 -11.34
C VAL A 46 8.85 8.88 -11.47
N VAL A 47 9.36 9.91 -12.15
CA VAL A 47 8.72 11.25 -12.17
C VAL A 47 8.05 11.58 -13.51
N THR A 48 8.37 10.85 -14.57
CA THR A 48 7.77 11.02 -15.91
C THR A 48 7.14 9.71 -16.42
N SER A 49 6.26 9.84 -17.41
CA SER A 49 5.68 8.69 -18.12
C SER A 49 6.75 7.83 -18.80
N ALA A 50 7.86 8.41 -19.23
CA ALA A 50 9.00 7.66 -19.77
C ALA A 50 9.68 6.80 -18.70
N ASP A 51 9.88 7.34 -17.48
CA ASP A 51 10.41 6.57 -16.35
C ASP A 51 9.47 5.41 -15.99
N ALA A 52 8.15 5.68 -16.00
CA ALA A 52 7.14 4.68 -15.69
C ALA A 52 7.13 3.54 -16.71
N ALA A 53 7.26 3.86 -18.01
CA ALA A 53 7.39 2.87 -19.06
C ALA A 53 8.66 2.02 -18.87
N ALA A 54 9.81 2.65 -18.62
CA ALA A 54 11.06 1.94 -18.41
C ALA A 54 11.02 1.02 -17.17
N TYR A 55 10.40 1.47 -16.08
CA TYR A 55 10.24 0.65 -14.87
C TYR A 55 9.26 -0.49 -15.07
N ARG A 56 8.14 -0.25 -15.78
CA ARG A 56 7.20 -1.30 -16.16
C ARG A 56 7.87 -2.43 -16.93
N GLU A 57 8.71 -2.11 -17.91
CA GLU A 57 9.44 -3.13 -18.67
C GLU A 57 10.37 -3.97 -17.79
N ARG A 58 11.05 -3.35 -16.81
CA ARG A 58 11.89 -4.09 -15.85
C ARG A 58 11.05 -5.00 -14.94
N ILE A 59 9.88 -4.56 -14.50
CA ILE A 59 8.95 -5.40 -13.72
C ILE A 59 8.49 -6.58 -14.57
N LEU A 60 7.99 -6.32 -15.78
CA LEU A 60 7.50 -7.37 -16.68
C LEU A 60 8.58 -8.41 -17.00
N ALA A 61 9.83 -7.99 -17.18
CA ALA A 61 10.95 -8.90 -17.40
C ALA A 61 11.33 -9.75 -16.17
N ALA A 62 10.93 -9.34 -14.96
CA ALA A 62 11.20 -10.05 -13.72
C ALA A 62 10.06 -10.98 -13.29
N ILE A 63 8.87 -10.88 -13.89
CA ILE A 63 7.72 -11.75 -13.57
C ILE A 63 8.07 -13.21 -13.92
N PRO A 64 7.88 -14.18 -13.00
CA PRO A 64 8.08 -15.59 -13.28
C PRO A 64 7.23 -16.09 -14.46
N ALA A 65 7.78 -17.00 -15.25
CA ALA A 65 7.05 -17.61 -16.34
C ALA A 65 5.78 -18.33 -15.83
N GLY A 66 4.63 -18.01 -16.43
CA GLY A 66 3.33 -18.57 -16.07
C GLY A 66 2.48 -17.67 -15.16
N ASP A 67 3.10 -16.73 -14.44
CA ASP A 67 2.35 -15.76 -13.65
C ASP A 67 1.69 -14.73 -14.56
N ARG A 68 0.40 -14.43 -14.28
CA ARG A 68 -0.34 -13.35 -14.94
C ARG A 68 -0.45 -12.18 -13.97
N PHE A 69 0.38 -11.15 -14.14
CA PHE A 69 0.42 -10.00 -13.24
C PHE A 69 0.55 -8.69 -14.03
N GLU A 70 -0.25 -7.70 -13.68
CA GLU A 70 -0.24 -6.36 -14.28
C GLU A 70 0.28 -5.30 -13.28
N PRO A 71 1.46 -4.71 -13.51
CA PRO A 71 1.90 -3.55 -12.75
C PRO A 71 1.15 -2.28 -13.20
N LEU A 72 0.34 -1.72 -12.30
CA LEU A 72 -0.38 -0.46 -12.47
C LEU A 72 0.53 0.70 -12.09
N MET A 73 1.12 1.35 -13.09
CA MET A 73 2.18 2.33 -12.85
C MET A 73 1.65 3.64 -12.28
N THR A 74 2.48 4.28 -11.45
CA THR A 74 2.21 5.62 -10.91
C THR A 74 3.39 6.54 -11.14
N LEU A 75 3.16 7.85 -11.03
CA LEU A 75 4.21 8.86 -11.04
C LEU A 75 4.41 9.44 -9.64
N TYR A 76 5.66 9.72 -9.30
CA TYR A 76 6.05 10.44 -8.10
C TYR A 76 5.76 11.93 -8.31
N LEU A 77 4.88 12.49 -7.49
CA LEU A 77 4.58 13.93 -7.54
C LEU A 77 5.74 14.76 -7.00
N THR A 78 6.16 15.74 -7.79
CA THR A 78 7.16 16.74 -7.41
C THR A 78 6.62 18.15 -7.67
N GLU A 79 7.29 19.16 -7.14
CA GLU A 79 6.97 20.57 -7.43
C GLU A 79 7.26 20.97 -8.90
N GLY A 80 7.94 20.11 -9.66
CA GLY A 80 8.24 20.30 -11.08
C GLY A 80 7.54 19.31 -12.01
N THR A 81 6.56 18.54 -11.51
CA THR A 81 5.82 17.58 -12.33
C THR A 81 5.05 18.31 -13.43
N ASP A 82 5.27 17.92 -14.68
CA ASP A 82 4.61 18.50 -15.84
C ASP A 82 3.16 17.99 -15.98
N PRO A 83 2.14 18.86 -15.89
CA PRO A 83 0.75 18.47 -16.13
C PRO A 83 0.51 17.84 -17.50
N GLY A 84 1.27 18.27 -18.53
CA GLY A 84 1.17 17.73 -19.89
C GLY A 84 1.61 16.27 -19.98
N ASP A 85 2.76 15.92 -19.40
CA ASP A 85 3.22 14.53 -19.30
C ASP A 85 2.25 13.66 -18.49
N VAL A 86 1.73 14.16 -17.36
CA VAL A 86 0.75 13.43 -16.54
C VAL A 86 -0.51 13.09 -17.31
N GLU A 87 -1.09 14.05 -18.02
CA GLU A 87 -2.28 13.83 -18.85
C GLU A 87 -2.01 12.87 -20.00
N ALA A 88 -0.86 12.99 -20.68
CA ALA A 88 -0.46 12.07 -21.75
C ALA A 88 -0.28 10.64 -21.23
N GLY A 89 0.40 10.48 -20.09
CA GLY A 89 0.59 9.21 -19.40
C GLY A 89 -0.73 8.55 -19.02
N PHE A 90 -1.68 9.32 -18.48
CA PHE A 90 -3.02 8.84 -18.16
C PHE A 90 -3.80 8.41 -19.40
N ARG A 91 -3.85 9.25 -20.44
CA ARG A 91 -4.58 8.97 -21.69
C ARG A 91 -4.01 7.78 -22.46
N SER A 92 -2.71 7.50 -22.33
CA SER A 92 -2.09 6.29 -22.90
C SER A 92 -2.50 5.00 -22.18
N GLY A 93 -3.10 5.12 -20.99
CA GLY A 93 -3.42 4.00 -20.10
C GLY A 93 -2.25 3.52 -19.23
N LEU A 94 -1.04 4.05 -19.40
CA LEU A 94 0.16 3.69 -18.64
C LEU A 94 0.07 4.14 -17.18
N VAL A 95 -0.26 5.41 -16.93
CA VAL A 95 -0.29 6.00 -15.58
C VAL A 95 -1.69 5.83 -14.99
N LYS A 96 -1.79 5.16 -13.85
CA LYS A 96 -3.06 4.89 -13.15
C LYS A 96 -3.32 5.81 -11.96
N ALA A 97 -2.27 6.41 -11.41
CA ALA A 97 -2.36 7.40 -10.35
C ALA A 97 -1.06 8.22 -10.27
N VAL A 98 -1.11 9.31 -9.50
CA VAL A 98 0.08 10.07 -9.08
C VAL A 98 0.19 9.94 -7.56
N LYS A 99 1.40 9.70 -7.04
CA LYS A 99 1.66 9.51 -5.62
C LYS A 99 2.32 10.75 -5.02
N LEU A 100 1.67 11.36 -4.04
CA LEU A 100 2.19 12.45 -3.22
C LEU A 100 2.91 11.88 -2.00
N TYR A 101 4.18 12.28 -1.86
CA TYR A 101 4.94 12.15 -0.62
C TYR A 101 5.28 13.55 -0.10
N PRO A 102 4.89 13.91 1.13
CA PRO A 102 5.46 15.07 1.79
C PRO A 102 6.98 14.86 1.90
N ALA A 103 7.76 15.90 1.62
CA ALA A 103 9.21 15.77 1.55
C ALA A 103 9.77 15.21 2.88
N GLY A 104 10.51 14.09 2.80
CA GLY A 104 11.09 13.41 3.96
C GLY A 104 10.12 12.55 4.79
N ALA A 105 8.87 12.35 4.35
CA ALA A 105 7.88 11.53 5.06
C ALA A 105 8.21 10.03 5.11
N THR A 106 9.02 9.50 4.20
CA THR A 106 9.36 8.08 4.13
C THR A 106 10.65 7.85 3.34
N THR A 107 11.06 6.59 3.20
CA THR A 107 12.26 6.20 2.44
C THR A 107 12.15 6.70 0.99
N ASN A 108 13.22 7.35 0.52
CA ASN A 108 13.36 7.94 -0.83
C ASN A 108 12.37 9.09 -1.14
N SER A 109 11.83 9.80 -0.13
CA SER A 109 10.92 10.92 -0.36
C SER A 109 11.55 12.33 -0.33
N SER A 110 12.87 12.44 -0.47
CA SER A 110 13.58 13.74 -0.45
C SER A 110 13.16 14.69 -1.57
N SER A 111 12.70 14.14 -2.70
CA SER A 111 12.15 14.88 -3.85
C SER A 111 10.65 15.17 -3.72
N GLY A 112 10.05 14.87 -2.56
CA GLY A 112 8.65 15.09 -2.27
C GLY A 112 8.23 16.55 -2.31
N VAL A 113 6.93 16.77 -2.28
CA VAL A 113 6.34 18.11 -2.26
C VAL A 113 6.57 18.73 -0.89
N ARG A 114 7.16 19.94 -0.85
CA ARG A 114 7.29 20.73 0.39
C ARG A 114 6.16 21.73 0.49
N ASP A 115 5.80 22.32 -0.65
CA ASP A 115 4.72 23.28 -0.78
C ASP A 115 3.68 22.77 -1.77
N ILE A 116 2.48 22.46 -1.25
CA ILE A 116 1.38 21.94 -2.06
C ILE A 116 0.94 22.94 -3.14
N ASP A 117 1.11 24.25 -2.90
CA ASP A 117 0.70 25.29 -3.85
C ASP A 117 1.50 25.21 -5.16
N LYS A 118 2.75 24.76 -5.10
CA LYS A 118 3.57 24.55 -6.30
C LYS A 118 3.14 23.34 -7.13
N ALA A 119 2.50 22.36 -6.51
CA ALA A 119 1.95 21.20 -7.19
C ALA A 119 0.50 21.44 -7.70
N MET A 120 -0.12 22.58 -7.39
CA MET A 120 -1.51 22.85 -7.77
C MET A 120 -1.80 22.72 -9.28
N PRO A 121 -0.94 23.19 -10.21
CA PRO A 121 -1.23 23.05 -11.64
C PRO A 121 -1.44 21.60 -12.10
N VAL A 122 -0.67 20.65 -11.55
CA VAL A 122 -0.86 19.22 -11.85
C VAL A 122 -2.05 18.64 -11.10
N LEU A 123 -2.29 19.05 -9.86
CA LEU A 123 -3.46 18.60 -9.08
C LEU A 123 -4.79 19.05 -9.71
N GLU A 124 -4.85 20.27 -10.24
CA GLU A 124 -5.99 20.79 -11.01
C GLU A 124 -6.19 19.96 -12.28
N ARG A 125 -5.12 19.73 -13.06
CA ARG A 125 -5.18 18.86 -14.26
C ARG A 125 -5.66 17.46 -13.92
N MET A 126 -5.21 16.88 -12.80
CA MET A 126 -5.64 15.56 -12.34
C MET A 126 -7.13 15.53 -12.00
N ALA A 127 -7.64 16.57 -11.34
CA ALA A 127 -9.08 16.71 -11.06
C ALA A 127 -9.90 16.79 -12.35
N GLU A 128 -9.44 17.57 -13.34
CA GLU A 128 -10.10 17.73 -14.65
C GLU A 128 -10.19 16.41 -15.43
N ILE A 129 -9.13 15.61 -15.43
CA ILE A 129 -9.06 14.35 -16.20
C ILE A 129 -9.52 13.12 -15.41
N GLY A 130 -9.79 13.27 -14.12
CA GLY A 130 -10.21 12.17 -13.23
C GLY A 130 -9.09 11.19 -12.84
N LEU A 131 -7.82 11.62 -12.90
CA LEU A 131 -6.68 10.80 -12.48
C LEU A 131 -6.53 10.83 -10.93
N PRO A 132 -6.58 9.69 -10.23
CA PRO A 132 -6.50 9.69 -8.76
C PRO A 132 -5.14 10.11 -8.21
N LEU A 133 -5.18 10.81 -7.08
CA LEU A 133 -4.02 11.11 -6.24
C LEU A 133 -3.93 10.09 -5.10
N CYS A 134 -2.82 9.36 -5.03
CA CYS A 134 -2.49 8.54 -3.87
C CYS A 134 -1.66 9.40 -2.89
N VAL A 135 -1.94 9.36 -1.60
CA VAL A 135 -1.32 10.28 -0.63
C VAL A 135 -0.68 9.51 0.51
N HIS A 136 0.59 9.80 0.82
CA HIS A 136 1.18 9.45 2.11
C HIS A 136 0.70 10.45 3.17
N GLY A 137 -0.27 10.06 4.00
CA GLY A 137 -1.00 10.96 4.88
C GLY A 137 -0.28 11.33 6.18
N GLU A 138 0.94 11.88 6.13
CA GLU A 138 1.65 12.38 7.34
C GLU A 138 2.31 13.73 7.08
N VAL A 139 2.27 14.64 8.06
CA VAL A 139 3.17 15.80 8.07
C VAL A 139 4.59 15.39 8.47
N THR A 140 5.58 16.17 8.06
CA THR A 140 7.00 15.96 8.40
C THR A 140 7.57 17.01 9.35
N THR A 141 6.73 17.95 9.80
CA THR A 141 7.03 18.99 10.78
C THR A 141 7.67 18.38 12.03
N ALA A 142 8.83 18.90 12.44
CA ALA A 142 9.66 18.28 13.48
C ALA A 142 9.02 18.33 14.87
N GLU A 143 8.19 19.34 15.13
CA GLU A 143 7.51 19.59 16.40
C GLU A 143 6.28 18.70 16.61
N VAL A 144 5.78 18.05 15.57
CA VAL A 144 4.62 17.16 15.63
C VAL A 144 5.08 15.76 16.04
N ASP A 145 4.48 15.22 17.12
CA ASP A 145 4.72 13.84 17.54
C ASP A 145 4.46 12.89 16.37
N ILE A 146 5.39 11.96 16.13
CA ILE A 146 5.29 10.96 15.06
C ILE A 146 3.98 10.17 15.11
N PHE A 147 3.38 10.00 16.30
CA PHE A 147 2.09 9.33 16.44
C PHE A 147 0.91 10.18 15.97
N ASP A 148 1.02 11.51 15.97
CA ASP A 148 -0.06 12.45 15.64
C ASP A 148 0.02 13.00 14.19
N ARG A 149 1.08 12.67 13.45
CA ARG A 149 1.33 13.18 12.09
C ARG A 149 0.19 12.98 11.09
N GLU A 150 -0.56 11.89 11.20
CA GLU A 150 -1.70 11.61 10.32
C GLU A 150 -2.89 12.53 10.62
N ALA A 151 -3.24 12.70 11.89
CA ALA A 151 -4.31 13.62 12.31
C ALA A 151 -3.98 15.06 11.90
N VAL A 152 -2.75 15.52 12.16
CA VAL A 152 -2.31 16.86 11.74
C VAL A 152 -2.31 17.00 10.22
N PHE A 153 -1.93 15.97 9.47
CA PHE A 153 -1.97 16.00 8.00
C PHE A 153 -3.41 16.18 7.48
N ILE A 154 -4.36 15.46 8.08
CA ILE A 154 -5.77 15.58 7.73
C ILE A 154 -6.25 17.02 7.90
N GLU A 155 -5.99 17.61 9.07
CA GLU A 155 -6.43 18.96 9.41
C GLU A 155 -5.76 20.06 8.57
N THR A 156 -4.45 19.95 8.36
CA THR A 156 -3.64 21.05 7.81
C THR A 156 -3.37 20.96 6.31
N VAL A 157 -3.50 19.78 5.71
CA VAL A 157 -3.17 19.55 4.29
C VAL A 157 -4.34 18.92 3.54
N LEU A 158 -4.81 17.74 3.97
CA LEU A 158 -5.79 16.97 3.21
C LEU A 158 -7.13 17.69 3.10
N ASP A 159 -7.68 18.14 4.23
CA ASP A 159 -8.98 18.80 4.26
C ASP A 159 -8.98 20.14 3.50
N PRO A 160 -7.99 21.03 3.69
CA PRO A 160 -7.85 22.23 2.84
C PRO A 160 -7.72 21.92 1.35
N LEU A 161 -6.94 20.90 0.97
CA LEU A 161 -6.80 20.49 -0.44
C LEU A 161 -8.14 20.03 -1.02
N ARG A 162 -8.89 19.18 -0.30
CA ARG A 162 -10.19 18.68 -0.74
C ARG A 162 -11.25 19.78 -0.86
N ARG A 163 -11.21 20.81 -0.01
CA ARG A 163 -12.09 21.99 -0.17
C ARG A 163 -11.75 22.79 -1.42
N ARG A 164 -10.47 22.87 -1.80
CA ARG A 164 -10.02 23.58 -3.01
C ARG A 164 -10.30 22.80 -4.29
N LEU A 165 -10.10 21.47 -4.26
CA LEU A 165 -10.28 20.56 -5.40
C LEU A 165 -11.27 19.44 -5.04
N PRO A 166 -12.58 19.74 -4.91
CA PRO A 166 -13.57 18.74 -4.50
C PRO A 166 -13.73 17.57 -5.48
N ASP A 167 -13.38 17.77 -6.75
CA ASP A 167 -13.43 16.75 -7.80
C ASP A 167 -12.17 15.89 -7.88
N LEU A 168 -11.09 16.28 -7.18
CA LEU A 168 -9.87 15.47 -7.13
C LEU A 168 -10.13 14.20 -6.30
N ARG A 169 -9.99 13.05 -6.96
CA ARG A 169 -10.13 11.75 -6.32
C ARG A 169 -8.88 11.42 -5.53
N ILE A 170 -9.00 11.18 -4.23
CA ILE A 170 -7.87 10.92 -3.34
C ILE A 170 -7.97 9.54 -2.70
N THR A 171 -6.91 8.75 -2.79
CA THR A 171 -6.69 7.59 -1.92
C THR A 171 -5.74 8.01 -0.81
N MET A 172 -6.23 8.03 0.43
CA MET A 172 -5.35 8.12 1.59
C MET A 172 -4.74 6.73 1.82
N GLU A 173 -3.48 6.58 1.42
CA GLU A 173 -2.83 5.28 1.47
C GLU A 173 -2.49 4.90 2.92
N HIS A 174 -2.43 3.59 3.18
CA HIS A 174 -1.98 2.98 4.43
C HIS A 174 -2.46 3.74 5.67
N VAL A 175 -3.78 3.92 5.80
CA VAL A 175 -4.42 4.61 6.94
C VAL A 175 -4.00 3.93 8.24
N THR A 176 -3.61 4.72 9.25
CA THR A 176 -3.06 4.18 10.50
C THR A 176 -3.82 4.59 11.75
N THR A 177 -4.74 5.56 11.66
CA THR A 177 -5.48 6.10 12.79
C THR A 177 -7.00 5.92 12.68
N LYS A 178 -7.67 5.79 13.82
CA LYS A 178 -9.12 6.02 13.94
C LYS A 178 -9.54 7.36 13.31
N ASP A 179 -8.78 8.42 13.51
CA ASP A 179 -9.07 9.75 12.96
C ASP A 179 -9.14 9.71 11.43
N GLY A 180 -8.18 9.02 10.79
CA GLY A 180 -8.19 8.78 9.34
C GLY A 180 -9.37 7.93 8.87
N VAL A 181 -9.74 6.88 9.62
CA VAL A 181 -10.93 6.06 9.33
C VAL A 181 -12.22 6.89 9.43
N ASP A 182 -12.37 7.67 10.50
CA ASP A 182 -13.54 8.52 10.72
C ASP A 182 -13.65 9.58 9.63
N TYR A 183 -12.54 10.25 9.29
CA TYR A 183 -12.50 11.26 8.23
C TYR A 183 -12.96 10.68 6.87
N ILE A 184 -12.46 9.50 6.48
CA ILE A 184 -12.93 8.83 5.25
C ILE A 184 -14.44 8.52 5.32
N ARG A 185 -14.93 8.06 6.47
CA ARG A 185 -16.35 7.71 6.65
C ARG A 185 -17.29 8.91 6.56
N GLU A 186 -16.85 10.07 7.04
CA GLU A 186 -17.60 11.34 7.00
C GLU A 186 -17.72 11.93 5.58
N HIS A 187 -16.91 11.45 4.64
CA HIS A 187 -16.91 11.94 3.26
C HIS A 187 -17.37 10.88 2.26
N ALA A 188 -18.52 11.14 1.61
CA ALA A 188 -19.15 10.19 0.71
C ALA A 188 -18.54 10.14 -0.70
N ALA A 189 -17.78 11.16 -1.12
CA ALA A 189 -17.27 11.30 -2.48
C ALA A 189 -15.78 11.65 -2.50
N ASN A 190 -15.11 11.16 -3.55
CA ASN A 190 -13.73 11.49 -3.93
C ASN A 190 -12.68 11.26 -2.83
N LEU A 191 -12.98 10.41 -1.85
CA LEU A 191 -12.03 9.97 -0.83
C LEU A 191 -12.21 8.48 -0.53
N ALA A 192 -11.10 7.76 -0.56
CA ALA A 192 -11.01 6.36 -0.16
C ALA A 192 -9.73 6.13 0.66
N GLY A 193 -9.60 4.96 1.29
CA GLY A 193 -8.40 4.60 2.05
C GLY A 193 -7.94 3.19 1.76
N SER A 194 -6.62 3.03 1.59
CA SER A 194 -6.03 1.70 1.62
C SER A 194 -5.60 1.35 3.05
N ILE A 195 -5.72 0.07 3.42
CA ILE A 195 -5.29 -0.43 4.73
C ILE A 195 -4.30 -1.57 4.51
N THR A 196 -3.17 -1.51 5.21
CA THR A 196 -2.11 -2.51 5.11
C THR A 196 -2.35 -3.73 5.97
N THR A 197 -1.81 -4.86 5.53
CA THR A 197 -1.83 -6.12 6.29
C THR A 197 -1.21 -5.97 7.68
N HIS A 198 -0.04 -5.33 7.77
CA HIS A 198 0.65 -5.19 9.04
C HIS A 198 -0.11 -4.25 9.99
N HIS A 199 -0.69 -3.14 9.51
CA HIS A 199 -1.50 -2.25 10.36
C HIS A 199 -2.81 -2.86 10.88
N LEU A 200 -3.30 -3.96 10.29
CA LEU A 200 -4.41 -4.74 10.85
C LEU A 200 -3.97 -5.66 12.00
N ILE A 201 -2.67 -5.96 12.11
CA ILE A 201 -2.13 -6.97 13.00
C ILE A 201 -1.34 -6.35 14.15
N ILE A 202 -0.47 -5.39 13.87
CA ILE A 202 0.42 -4.80 14.86
C ILE A 202 -0.06 -3.44 15.35
N ASN A 203 0.30 -3.13 16.58
CA ASN A 203 0.30 -1.77 17.12
C ASN A 203 1.75 -1.43 17.54
N ARG A 204 1.98 -0.21 18.02
CA ARG A 204 3.32 0.27 18.41
C ARG A 204 4.08 -0.62 19.41
N ASN A 205 3.40 -1.48 20.17
CA ASN A 205 4.06 -2.40 21.09
C ASN A 205 4.94 -3.42 20.36
N ALA A 206 4.56 -3.83 19.15
CA ALA A 206 5.38 -4.73 18.33
C ALA A 206 6.79 -4.14 18.10
N ILE A 207 6.86 -2.83 17.90
CA ILE A 207 8.09 -2.09 17.63
C ILE A 207 8.90 -1.85 18.92
N LEU A 208 8.23 -1.49 20.03
CA LEU A 208 8.89 -0.83 21.16
C LEU A 208 9.01 -1.66 22.45
N VAL A 209 8.18 -2.69 22.65
CA VAL A 209 8.16 -3.43 23.92
C VAL A 209 9.29 -4.46 23.99
N GLY A 210 10.06 -4.44 25.08
CA GLY A 210 11.16 -5.40 25.32
C GLY A 210 12.43 -5.14 24.50
N GLY A 211 12.51 -4.00 23.82
CA GLY A 211 13.58 -3.64 22.91
C GLY A 211 13.04 -3.18 21.56
N ILE A 212 13.85 -2.40 20.83
CA ILE A 212 13.50 -1.93 19.49
C ILE A 212 13.54 -3.14 18.53
N LYS A 213 12.40 -3.42 17.88
CA LYS A 213 12.29 -4.45 16.84
C LYS A 213 12.20 -3.79 15.46
N PRO A 214 13.33 -3.60 14.75
CA PRO A 214 13.37 -2.80 13.52
C PRO A 214 12.52 -3.38 12.39
N HIS A 215 12.34 -4.71 12.35
CA HIS A 215 11.54 -5.39 11.31
C HIS A 215 10.04 -5.06 11.36
N TYR A 216 9.54 -4.49 12.46
CA TYR A 216 8.18 -3.95 12.56
C TYR A 216 8.09 -2.44 12.31
N TYR A 217 9.22 -1.76 12.07
CA TYR A 217 9.23 -0.33 11.80
C TYR A 217 8.77 -0.02 10.38
N CYS A 218 7.68 0.72 10.27
CA CYS A 218 7.06 1.22 9.04
C CYS A 218 6.78 2.73 9.15
N LEU A 219 6.50 3.36 8.02
CA LEU A 219 5.97 4.71 7.94
C LEU A 219 4.73 4.69 7.03
N PRO A 220 3.55 5.16 7.48
CA PRO A 220 3.31 5.73 8.82
C PRO A 220 3.49 4.69 9.92
N VAL A 221 3.92 5.13 11.10
CA VAL A 221 4.25 4.20 12.20
C VAL A 221 2.98 3.55 12.75
N ALA A 222 3.03 2.25 13.06
CA ALA A 222 1.94 1.59 13.76
C ALA A 222 1.58 2.33 15.05
N LYS A 223 0.29 2.63 15.24
CA LYS A 223 -0.21 3.51 16.30
C LYS A 223 -0.65 2.71 17.53
N ARG A 224 -1.43 3.32 18.44
CA ARG A 224 -2.01 2.64 19.62
C ARG A 224 -3.10 1.64 19.22
N GLU A 225 -3.40 0.73 20.12
CA GLU A 225 -4.38 -0.34 19.88
C GLU A 225 -5.76 0.15 19.46
N ALA A 226 -6.26 1.26 20.04
CA ALA A 226 -7.53 1.83 19.63
C ALA A 226 -7.58 2.20 18.14
N HIS A 227 -6.46 2.67 17.57
CA HIS A 227 -6.38 2.93 16.14
C HIS A 227 -6.33 1.63 15.33
N ARG A 228 -5.52 0.64 15.75
CA ARG A 228 -5.47 -0.69 15.10
C ARG A 228 -6.86 -1.34 15.01
N LEU A 229 -7.62 -1.29 16.11
CA LEU A 229 -8.98 -1.80 16.15
C LEU A 229 -9.92 -1.03 15.21
N ALA A 230 -9.78 0.29 15.11
CA ALA A 230 -10.56 1.08 14.15
C ALA A 230 -10.27 0.70 12.69
N LEU A 231 -9.00 0.41 12.36
CA LEU A 231 -8.61 -0.10 11.03
C LEU A 231 -9.22 -1.47 10.75
N ARG A 232 -9.19 -2.39 11.74
CA ARG A 232 -9.86 -3.70 11.61
C ARG A 232 -11.35 -3.53 11.33
N GLN A 233 -12.03 -2.69 12.13
CA GLN A 233 -13.45 -2.40 11.92
C GLN A 233 -13.73 -1.72 10.57
N ALA A 234 -12.81 -0.92 10.03
CA ALA A 234 -12.93 -0.38 8.68
C ALA A 234 -12.81 -1.48 7.61
N ALA A 235 -11.76 -2.30 7.67
CA ALA A 235 -11.50 -3.35 6.70
C ALA A 235 -12.64 -4.39 6.59
N ILE A 236 -13.22 -4.79 7.73
CA ILE A 236 -14.30 -5.80 7.76
C ILE A 236 -15.71 -5.24 7.52
N SER A 237 -15.88 -3.91 7.50
CA SER A 237 -17.22 -3.29 7.51
C SER A 237 -18.03 -3.52 6.23
N GLY A 238 -17.37 -3.89 5.12
CA GLY A 238 -17.97 -3.89 3.78
C GLY A 238 -18.15 -2.49 3.19
N ASP A 239 -17.64 -1.44 3.84
CA ASP A 239 -17.59 -0.09 3.29
C ASP A 239 -16.67 -0.05 2.07
N VAL A 240 -17.23 0.28 0.92
CA VAL A 240 -16.56 0.25 -0.39
C VAL A 240 -15.38 1.21 -0.51
N ARG A 241 -15.26 2.17 0.43
CA ARG A 241 -14.15 3.14 0.48
C ARG A 241 -12.85 2.56 1.04
N PHE A 242 -12.89 1.39 1.67
CA PHE A 242 -11.69 0.76 2.23
C PHE A 242 -11.31 -0.49 1.43
N PHE A 243 -10.03 -0.59 1.07
CA PHE A 243 -9.50 -1.71 0.30
C PHE A 243 -8.05 -2.03 0.69
N LEU A 244 -7.58 -3.20 0.27
CA LEU A 244 -6.23 -3.65 0.55
C LEU A 244 -5.17 -2.83 -0.20
N GLY A 245 -4.21 -2.27 0.53
CA GLY A 245 -2.91 -1.90 -0.03
C GLY A 245 -1.85 -2.47 0.90
N THR A 246 -1.14 -3.52 0.49
CA THR A 246 -0.33 -4.31 1.43
C THR A 246 0.79 -3.50 2.06
N ASP A 247 1.28 -2.48 1.35
CA ASP A 247 2.51 -1.75 1.65
C ASP A 247 3.66 -2.71 1.96
N SER A 248 3.70 -3.82 1.21
CA SER A 248 4.84 -4.71 1.18
C SER A 248 6.03 -3.92 0.63
N ALA A 249 6.95 -3.61 1.54
CA ALA A 249 8.02 -2.65 1.37
C ALA A 249 9.37 -3.26 1.81
N PRO A 250 10.00 -4.08 0.95
CA PRO A 250 11.18 -4.82 1.31
C PRO A 250 12.41 -3.92 1.43
N HIS A 251 13.22 -4.23 2.44
CA HIS A 251 14.57 -3.72 2.68
C HIS A 251 15.44 -4.88 3.14
N VAL A 252 16.71 -4.86 2.74
CA VAL A 252 17.65 -5.86 3.21
C VAL A 252 17.89 -5.72 4.71
N ASP A 253 18.10 -6.84 5.41
CA ASP A 253 18.24 -6.87 6.87
C ASP A 253 19.31 -5.87 7.38
N PRO A 254 20.49 -5.71 6.75
CA PRO A 254 21.46 -4.71 7.19
C PRO A 254 20.94 -3.26 7.19
N LEU A 255 19.99 -2.92 6.31
CA LEU A 255 19.36 -1.59 6.30
C LEU A 255 18.25 -1.46 7.33
N LYS A 256 17.66 -2.56 7.79
CA LYS A 256 16.69 -2.59 8.91
C LYS A 256 17.42 -2.53 10.25
N GLU A 257 18.51 -3.27 10.39
CA GLU A 257 19.25 -3.50 11.64
C GLU A 257 20.39 -2.48 11.89
N CYS A 258 20.27 -1.28 11.33
CA CYS A 258 21.23 -0.19 11.53
C CYS A 258 20.68 0.90 12.46
N ALA A 259 21.54 1.84 12.86
CA ALA A 259 21.18 2.92 13.80
C ALA A 259 20.03 3.82 13.31
N CYS A 260 19.80 3.90 11.99
CA CYS A 260 18.73 4.69 11.37
C CYS A 260 17.76 3.80 10.57
N GLY A 261 17.55 2.56 11.01
CA GLY A 261 16.86 1.48 10.29
C GLY A 261 15.71 1.92 9.38
N CYS A 262 15.73 1.46 8.13
CA CYS A 262 14.75 1.87 7.12
C CYS A 262 13.31 1.48 7.50
N ALA A 263 12.36 2.35 7.18
CA ALA A 263 10.94 2.08 7.32
C ALA A 263 10.44 1.21 6.15
N GLY A 264 9.68 0.16 6.48
CA GLY A 264 9.07 -0.76 5.52
C GLY A 264 9.00 -2.17 6.07
N ILE A 265 7.93 -2.89 5.74
CA ILE A 265 7.68 -4.26 6.17
C ILE A 265 7.36 -5.09 4.93
N TYR A 266 8.03 -6.23 4.76
CA TYR A 266 7.80 -7.12 3.63
C TYR A 266 6.70 -8.14 3.97
N THR A 267 5.53 -8.01 3.34
CA THR A 267 4.30 -8.75 3.67
C THR A 267 3.76 -9.61 2.53
N SER A 268 4.23 -9.42 1.29
CA SER A 268 3.65 -10.06 0.08
C SER A 268 3.48 -11.57 0.22
N ILE A 269 4.45 -12.26 0.82
CA ILE A 269 4.53 -13.71 0.89
C ILE A 269 3.40 -14.36 1.71
N ASN A 270 2.94 -13.72 2.79
CA ASN A 270 1.96 -14.29 3.72
C ASN A 270 0.70 -13.42 3.90
N THR A 271 0.57 -12.33 3.12
CA THR A 271 -0.49 -11.34 3.27
C THR A 271 -1.90 -11.93 3.26
N LEU A 272 -2.21 -12.83 2.32
CA LEU A 272 -3.55 -13.41 2.20
C LEU A 272 -3.91 -14.32 3.38
N SER A 273 -2.91 -15.01 3.93
CA SER A 273 -3.10 -15.84 5.12
C SER A 273 -3.34 -14.97 6.36
N CYS A 274 -2.54 -13.92 6.52
CA CYS A 274 -2.69 -12.89 7.55
C CYS A 274 -4.09 -12.25 7.51
N LEU A 275 -4.57 -11.86 6.33
CA LEU A 275 -5.88 -11.23 6.17
C LEU A 275 -7.02 -12.21 6.46
N ALA A 276 -6.95 -13.46 5.96
CA ALA A 276 -7.95 -14.46 6.27
C ALA A 276 -8.03 -14.76 7.78
N HIS A 277 -6.88 -14.84 8.46
CA HIS A 277 -6.85 -14.96 9.92
C HIS A 277 -7.56 -13.77 10.61
N VAL A 278 -7.19 -12.54 10.25
CA VAL A 278 -7.80 -11.33 10.84
C VAL A 278 -9.32 -11.28 10.61
N PHE A 279 -9.78 -11.57 9.39
CA PHE A 279 -11.21 -11.56 9.06
C PHE A 279 -11.96 -12.73 9.72
N GLU A 280 -11.30 -13.86 9.95
CA GLU A 280 -11.86 -14.97 10.73
C GLU A 280 -12.05 -14.62 12.21
N GLU A 281 -11.05 -14.01 12.84
CA GLU A 281 -11.15 -13.56 14.24
C GLU A 281 -12.30 -12.59 14.46
N GLU A 282 -12.57 -11.74 13.47
CA GLU A 282 -13.69 -10.77 13.50
C GLU A 282 -15.03 -11.38 13.07
N GLY A 283 -15.07 -12.67 12.71
CA GLY A 283 -16.29 -13.33 12.23
C GLY A 283 -16.81 -12.77 10.89
N ALA A 284 -15.92 -12.26 10.04
CA ALA A 284 -16.24 -11.50 8.82
C ALA A 284 -15.53 -12.04 7.56
N LEU A 285 -15.20 -13.33 7.50
CA LEU A 285 -14.55 -13.96 6.32
C LEU A 285 -15.31 -13.71 5.00
N ASP A 286 -16.64 -13.59 5.06
CA ASP A 286 -17.51 -13.26 3.93
C ASP A 286 -17.26 -11.86 3.35
N ARG A 287 -16.58 -10.98 4.10
CA ARG A 287 -16.20 -9.62 3.67
C ARG A 287 -14.81 -9.52 3.07
N LEU A 288 -14.00 -10.59 3.15
CA LEU A 288 -12.63 -10.56 2.67
C LEU A 288 -12.56 -10.24 1.17
N GLU A 289 -13.42 -10.86 0.35
CA GLU A 289 -13.46 -10.61 -1.11
C GLU A 289 -13.72 -9.14 -1.44
N ALA A 290 -14.63 -8.48 -0.70
CA ALA A 290 -14.92 -7.07 -0.93
C ALA A 290 -13.67 -6.22 -0.72
N PHE A 291 -12.97 -6.44 0.41
CA PHE A 291 -11.78 -5.70 0.79
C PHE A 291 -10.58 -5.94 -0.14
N THR A 292 -10.35 -7.19 -0.57
CA THR A 292 -9.16 -7.55 -1.37
C THR A 292 -9.36 -7.50 -2.87
N SER A 293 -10.60 -7.65 -3.35
CA SER A 293 -10.87 -8.01 -4.75
C SER A 293 -11.96 -7.20 -5.43
N LEU A 294 -12.78 -6.41 -4.71
CA LEU A 294 -13.90 -5.66 -5.31
C LEU A 294 -13.82 -4.15 -5.11
N ASN A 295 -13.52 -3.70 -3.89
CA ASN A 295 -13.58 -2.28 -3.52
C ASN A 295 -12.54 -1.45 -4.28
N GLY A 296 -11.29 -1.90 -4.31
CA GLY A 296 -10.21 -1.21 -5.01
C GLY A 296 -10.40 -1.13 -6.53
N PRO A 297 -10.75 -2.22 -7.25
CA PRO A 297 -11.07 -2.11 -8.68
C PRO A 297 -12.20 -1.11 -8.96
N ALA A 298 -13.28 -1.15 -8.18
CA ALA A 298 -14.38 -0.21 -8.30
C ALA A 298 -13.92 1.23 -8.09
N TRP A 299 -13.03 1.46 -7.12
CA TRP A 299 -12.40 2.76 -6.93
C TRP A 299 -11.53 3.17 -8.13
N TYR A 300 -10.61 2.35 -8.61
CA TYR A 300 -9.75 2.74 -9.75
C TYR A 300 -10.43 2.66 -11.12
N GLY A 301 -11.73 2.37 -11.20
CA GLY A 301 -12.47 2.28 -12.45
C GLY A 301 -12.10 1.07 -13.30
N LEU A 302 -11.65 -0.01 -12.65
CA LEU A 302 -11.25 -1.27 -13.28
C LEU A 302 -12.28 -2.37 -13.00
N PRO A 303 -12.47 -3.33 -13.92
CA PRO A 303 -13.31 -4.49 -13.64
C PRO A 303 -12.69 -5.34 -12.53
N ALA A 304 -13.52 -5.99 -11.73
CA ALA A 304 -13.09 -7.05 -10.83
C ALA A 304 -12.52 -8.23 -11.63
N ASN A 305 -11.47 -8.87 -11.11
CA ASN A 305 -10.82 -9.99 -11.79
C ASN A 305 -11.79 -11.18 -11.92
N GLU A 306 -11.80 -11.83 -13.09
CA GLU A 306 -12.67 -13.00 -13.34
C GLU A 306 -12.13 -14.29 -12.74
N GLU A 307 -10.79 -14.41 -12.68
CA GLU A 307 -10.11 -15.52 -12.05
C GLU A 307 -10.40 -15.55 -10.55
N THR A 308 -10.44 -16.75 -9.97
CA THR A 308 -10.60 -16.96 -8.54
C THR A 308 -9.39 -17.67 -7.95
N ILE A 309 -9.20 -17.49 -6.65
CA ILE A 309 -8.29 -18.28 -5.83
C ILE A 309 -9.08 -18.91 -4.69
N THR A 310 -8.58 -20.02 -4.16
CA THR A 310 -9.15 -20.66 -2.98
C THR A 310 -8.18 -20.52 -1.81
N LEU A 311 -8.64 -19.94 -0.72
CA LEU A 311 -7.97 -20.04 0.58
C LEU A 311 -8.56 -21.22 1.34
N ARG A 312 -7.72 -22.15 1.77
CA ARG A 312 -8.12 -23.34 2.51
C ARG A 312 -7.57 -23.28 3.92
N LYS A 313 -8.45 -23.45 4.91
CA LYS A 313 -8.06 -23.58 6.31
C LYS A 313 -7.50 -24.98 6.57
N GLN A 314 -6.29 -25.02 7.13
CA GLN A 314 -5.56 -26.23 7.49
C GLN A 314 -5.55 -26.42 9.01
N GLU A 315 -5.43 -27.67 9.45
CA GLU A 315 -5.27 -28.00 10.87
C GLU A 315 -3.88 -27.57 11.36
N GLU A 316 -2.83 -27.93 10.62
CA GLU A 316 -1.47 -27.48 10.90
C GLU A 316 -1.23 -26.04 10.40
N PRO A 317 -0.38 -25.26 11.09
CA PRO A 317 0.04 -23.95 10.60
C PRO A 317 0.77 -24.02 9.26
N VAL A 318 0.44 -23.10 8.36
CA VAL A 318 1.12 -22.87 7.09
C VAL A 318 2.53 -22.35 7.37
N SER A 319 3.53 -23.06 6.86
CA SER A 319 4.93 -22.67 7.01
C SER A 319 5.31 -21.60 5.99
N TYR A 320 5.74 -20.44 6.47
CA TYR A 320 6.39 -19.39 5.69
C TYR A 320 7.86 -19.27 6.10
N PRO A 321 8.78 -18.92 5.18
CA PRO A 321 10.16 -18.66 5.55
C PRO A 321 10.24 -17.41 6.43
N ALA A 322 11.10 -17.42 7.44
CA ALA A 322 11.33 -16.24 8.29
C ALA A 322 12.07 -15.11 7.53
N ARG A 323 12.82 -15.47 6.48
CA ARG A 323 13.52 -14.55 5.58
C ARG A 323 13.69 -15.18 4.21
N ILE A 324 13.86 -14.35 3.20
CA ILE A 324 14.22 -14.75 1.85
C ILE A 324 15.59 -14.18 1.48
N GLU A 325 16.30 -14.86 0.58
CA GLU A 325 17.54 -14.35 -0.01
C GLU A 325 17.22 -13.70 -1.35
N THR A 326 17.64 -12.45 -1.52
CA THR A 326 17.55 -11.74 -2.80
C THR A 326 18.96 -11.42 -3.29
N GLU A 327 19.11 -11.07 -4.57
CA GLU A 327 20.41 -10.61 -5.07
C GLU A 327 20.90 -9.32 -4.39
N ALA A 328 20.01 -8.55 -3.75
CA ALA A 328 20.38 -7.38 -2.96
C ALA A 328 20.85 -7.75 -1.54
N GLY A 329 20.49 -8.93 -1.03
CA GLY A 329 20.73 -9.40 0.33
C GLY A 329 19.50 -10.05 0.98
N PRO A 330 19.63 -10.49 2.24
CA PRO A 330 18.54 -11.15 2.96
C PRO A 330 17.43 -10.14 3.32
N VAL A 331 16.18 -10.58 3.27
CA VAL A 331 14.99 -9.78 3.63
C VAL A 331 14.11 -10.58 4.60
N THR A 332 13.90 -10.04 5.80
CA THR A 332 13.00 -10.60 6.80
C THR A 332 11.54 -10.52 6.37
N VAL A 333 10.83 -11.64 6.50
CA VAL A 333 9.39 -11.76 6.24
C VAL A 333 8.62 -11.28 7.47
N PHE A 334 7.50 -10.58 7.25
CA PHE A 334 6.61 -10.16 8.32
C PHE A 334 6.11 -11.34 9.17
N ASP A 335 6.47 -11.34 10.45
CA ASP A 335 5.95 -12.29 11.44
C ASP A 335 4.70 -11.71 12.13
N PRO A 336 3.50 -12.28 11.93
CA PRO A 336 2.28 -11.79 12.55
C PRO A 336 2.20 -12.06 14.06
N MET A 337 3.16 -12.77 14.66
CA MET A 337 3.21 -13.16 16.07
C MET A 337 2.12 -14.17 16.49
N PHE A 338 1.51 -14.86 15.54
CA PHE A 338 0.56 -15.95 15.74
C PHE A 338 0.65 -16.95 14.57
N PRO A 339 0.26 -18.23 14.79
CA PRO A 339 0.25 -19.21 13.71
C PRO A 339 -0.81 -18.89 12.65
N LEU A 340 -0.43 -19.07 11.39
CA LEU A 340 -1.27 -18.86 10.22
C LEU A 340 -1.82 -20.20 9.72
N HIS A 341 -3.13 -20.34 9.57
CA HIS A 341 -3.75 -21.62 9.16
C HIS A 341 -4.41 -21.59 7.77
N TRP A 342 -4.48 -20.42 7.15
CA TRP A 342 -5.10 -20.26 5.83
C TRP A 342 -4.02 -20.31 4.75
N ALA A 343 -4.13 -21.22 3.79
CA ALA A 343 -3.18 -21.31 2.68
C ALA A 343 -3.91 -21.08 1.35
N VAL A 344 -3.30 -20.34 0.45
CA VAL A 344 -3.81 -20.23 -0.93
C VAL A 344 -3.48 -21.52 -1.65
N THR A 345 -4.50 -22.27 -2.06
CA THR A 345 -4.36 -23.44 -2.91
C THR A 345 -4.61 -23.03 -4.35
N GLN A 346 -3.72 -23.41 -5.27
CA GLN A 346 -3.97 -23.22 -6.71
C GLN A 346 -5.25 -23.98 -7.11
N ALA A 347 -6.07 -23.35 -7.95
CA ALA A 347 -7.23 -23.97 -8.57
C ALA A 347 -6.81 -25.01 -9.63
#